data_AF-V4TJ19-F1
#
_entry.id   AF-V4TJ19-F1
#
_cell.length_a   1.000
_cell.length_b   1.000
_cell.length_c   1.000
_cell.angle_alpha   90.00
_cell.angle_beta   90.00
_cell.angle_gamma   90.00
#
_symmetry.space_group_name_H-M   'P 1'
#
loop_
_entity.id
_entity.type
_entity.pdbx_description
1 polymer ?
#
loop_
_entity_poly.entity_id
_entity_poly.type
_entity_poly.pdbx_seq_one_letter_code
_entity_poly.pdbx_strand_id
1 'polypeptide(L)'
;MVSWNSVPLEITYQVLGWISFVAWSVSFYPQVILNFRRKSVVGLNFDFVLLNLTKHSSYMIYNVVLFFSSTVQQQYFQKYGRDQMIPVAANDVAFSMHAVLLTIITLFQIAIYERGVQKVSKISMAIVSVVWLAAAVCFFVALPNHSWLWLINFFNAIQVIMTLIKYIPQAIMNFRRKSTDGFSIGNILLDFLGGCTNYSQMIVQSIDQNSWVNFYGNIGKTLLSLV
;
A
#
# COMPACT_ATOMS: atom_id res chain seq x y z
N MET A 1 18.30 19.76 -6.86
CA MET A 1 17.15 18.87 -7.13
C MET A 1 17.05 18.76 -8.63
N VAL A 2 17.05 17.54 -9.16
CA VAL A 2 16.83 17.35 -10.61
C VAL A 2 15.40 17.76 -10.90
N SER A 3 15.25 18.70 -11.83
CA SER A 3 13.98 19.13 -12.39
C SER A 3 13.59 18.21 -13.53
N TRP A 4 12.30 18.18 -13.87
CA TRP A 4 11.81 17.50 -15.06
C TRP A 4 12.48 18.03 -16.32
N ASN A 5 12.83 17.13 -17.24
CA ASN A 5 13.39 17.52 -18.53
C ASN A 5 12.29 17.96 -19.51
N SER A 6 11.07 17.44 -19.36
CA SER A 6 9.92 17.72 -20.21
C SER A 6 8.67 18.07 -19.39
N VAL A 7 8.19 19.31 -19.55
CA VAL A 7 6.94 19.78 -18.91
C VAL A 7 5.72 18.90 -19.27
N PRO A 8 5.52 18.48 -20.54
CA PRO A 8 4.46 17.53 -20.86
C PRO A 8 4.53 16.19 -20.10
N LEU A 9 5.74 15.66 -19.88
CA LEU A 9 5.92 14.41 -19.11
C LEU A 9 5.67 14.63 -17.63
N GLU A 10 6.08 15.77 -17.07
CA GLU A 10 5.75 16.16 -15.69
C GLU A 10 4.23 16.22 -15.46
N ILE A 11 3.50 16.89 -16.34
CA ILE A 11 2.04 16.99 -16.25
C ILE A 11 1.42 15.60 -16.38
N THR A 12 1.87 14.79 -17.33
CA THR A 12 1.38 13.41 -17.52
C THR A 12 1.61 12.56 -16.28
N TYR A 13 2.80 12.65 -15.67
CA TYR A 13 3.14 11.98 -14.42
C TYR A 13 2.19 12.37 -13.28
N GLN A 14 1.94 13.67 -13.11
CA GLN A 14 1.05 14.16 -12.06
C GLN A 14 -0.39 13.67 -12.30
N VAL A 15 -0.90 13.77 -13.54
CA VAL A 15 -2.24 13.32 -13.90
C VAL A 15 -2.42 11.82 -13.65
N LEU A 16 -1.48 10.99 -14.10
CA LEU A 16 -1.52 9.53 -13.87
C LEU A 16 -1.50 9.21 -12.37
N GLY A 17 -0.67 9.91 -11.60
CA GLY A 17 -0.60 9.76 -10.15
C GLY A 17 -1.90 10.12 -9.44
N TRP A 18 -2.58 11.18 -9.88
CA TRP A 18 -3.88 11.57 -9.32
C TRP A 18 -5.00 10.63 -9.74
N ILE A 19 -5.01 10.13 -10.98
CA ILE A 19 -5.97 9.11 -11.42
C ILE A 19 -5.80 7.84 -10.58
N SER A 20 -4.55 7.39 -10.38
CA SER A 20 -4.25 6.24 -9.53
C SER A 20 -4.72 6.46 -8.09
N PHE A 21 -4.41 7.63 -7.50
CA PHE A 21 -4.90 8.02 -6.18
C PHE A 21 -6.43 7.98 -6.08
N VAL A 22 -7.15 8.54 -7.06
CA VAL A 22 -8.62 8.58 -7.04
C VAL A 22 -9.19 7.17 -7.22
N ALA A 23 -8.70 6.41 -8.20
CA ALA A 23 -9.16 5.03 -8.45
C ALA A 23 -8.97 4.16 -7.20
N TRP A 24 -7.79 4.18 -6.61
CA TRP A 24 -7.52 3.46 -5.37
C TRP A 24 -8.29 4.01 -4.18
N SER A 25 -8.44 5.32 -4.02
CA SER A 25 -9.20 5.86 -2.87
C SER A 25 -10.68 5.47 -2.94
N VAL A 26 -11.28 5.57 -4.14
CA VAL A 26 -12.68 5.21 -4.37
C VAL A 26 -12.90 3.71 -4.16
N SER A 27 -11.91 2.85 -4.42
CA SER A 27 -12.04 1.39 -4.33
C SER A 27 -12.46 0.90 -2.93
N PHE A 28 -12.05 1.59 -1.86
CA PHE A 28 -12.37 1.21 -0.48
C PHE A 28 -13.81 1.50 -0.08
N TYR A 29 -14.43 2.54 -0.64
CA TYR A 29 -15.77 2.99 -0.24
C TYR A 29 -16.87 1.95 -0.49
N PRO A 30 -16.93 1.25 -1.63
CA PRO A 30 -17.91 0.19 -1.87
C PRO A 30 -18.02 -0.81 -0.73
N GLN A 31 -16.91 -1.27 -0.14
CA GLN A 31 -16.95 -2.22 0.96
C GLN A 31 -17.49 -1.58 2.25
N VAL A 32 -17.03 -0.38 2.58
CA VAL A 32 -17.49 0.38 3.77
C VAL A 32 -19.00 0.64 3.67
N ILE A 33 -19.49 1.05 2.49
CA ILE A 33 -20.90 1.31 2.23
C ILE A 33 -21.71 0.01 2.28
N LEU A 34 -21.20 -1.07 1.69
CA LEU A 34 -21.88 -2.38 1.70
C LEU A 34 -22.09 -2.89 3.12
N ASN A 35 -21.05 -2.83 3.95
CA ASN A 35 -21.12 -3.19 5.36
C ASN A 35 -22.14 -2.31 6.12
N PHE A 36 -22.12 -1.00 5.86
CA PHE A 36 -23.05 -0.06 6.49
C PHE A 36 -24.52 -0.31 6.09
N ARG A 37 -24.79 -0.60 4.81
CA ARG A 37 -26.14 -0.88 4.30
C ARG A 37 -26.68 -2.21 4.80
N ARG A 38 -25.85 -3.25 4.81
CA ARG A 38 -26.24 -4.59 5.25
C ARG A 38 -26.28 -4.74 6.78
N LYS A 39 -25.61 -3.84 7.52
CA LYS A 39 -25.34 -3.98 8.97
C LYS A 39 -24.72 -5.34 9.33
N SER A 40 -24.02 -5.93 8.37
CA SER A 40 -23.44 -7.27 8.44
C SER A 40 -22.15 -7.29 7.65
N VAL A 41 -21.13 -7.92 8.22
CA VAL A 41 -19.82 -8.18 7.59
C VAL A 41 -19.69 -9.64 7.14
N VAL A 42 -20.81 -10.38 7.12
CA VAL A 42 -20.85 -11.74 6.55
C VAL A 42 -20.58 -11.65 5.05
N GLY A 43 -19.44 -12.20 4.61
CA GLY A 43 -18.92 -11.89 3.28
C GLY A 43 -17.44 -11.59 3.24
N LEU A 44 -17.01 -10.79 4.21
CA LEU A 44 -15.70 -10.19 4.27
C LEU A 44 -14.80 -11.00 5.20
N ASN A 45 -13.73 -11.56 4.66
CA ASN A 45 -12.77 -12.32 5.43
C ASN A 45 -11.97 -11.37 6.36
N PHE A 46 -11.99 -11.63 7.66
CA PHE A 46 -11.31 -10.79 8.64
C PHE A 46 -9.79 -10.88 8.56
N ASP A 47 -9.27 -12.00 8.08
CA ASP A 47 -7.84 -12.17 7.77
C ASP A 47 -7.40 -11.21 6.67
N PHE A 48 -8.20 -11.08 5.61
CA PHE A 48 -7.93 -10.13 4.53
C PHE A 48 -7.83 -8.71 5.07
N VAL A 49 -8.78 -8.27 5.90
CA VAL A 49 -8.78 -6.89 6.45
C VAL A 49 -7.60 -6.67 7.39
N LEU A 50 -7.26 -7.64 8.23
CA LEU A 50 -6.13 -7.54 9.15
C LEU A 50 -4.78 -7.46 8.41
N LEU A 51 -4.57 -8.32 7.41
CA LEU A 51 -3.38 -8.28 6.56
C LEU A 51 -3.31 -6.97 5.77
N ASN A 52 -4.46 -6.48 5.28
CA ASN A 52 -4.54 -5.22 4.54
C ASN A 52 -4.17 -4.02 5.43
N LEU A 53 -4.54 -4.02 6.73
CA LEU A 53 -4.10 -2.98 7.66
C LEU A 53 -2.58 -2.96 7.79
N THR A 54 -1.96 -4.12 7.95
CA THR A 54 -0.48 -4.23 8.08
C THR A 54 0.22 -3.75 6.79
N LYS A 55 -0.32 -4.13 5.63
CA LYS A 55 0.13 -3.66 4.31
C LYS A 55 0.11 -2.14 4.21
N HIS A 56 -1.06 -1.53 4.43
CA HIS A 56 -1.23 -0.08 4.26
C HIS A 56 -0.48 0.73 5.31
N SER A 57 -0.38 0.24 6.55
CA SER A 57 0.39 0.90 7.61
C SER A 57 1.88 0.92 7.28
N SER A 58 2.44 -0.20 6.80
CA SER A 58 3.85 -0.28 6.41
C SER A 58 4.15 0.60 5.20
N TYR A 59 3.24 0.63 4.21
CA TYR A 59 3.36 1.51 3.05
C TYR A 59 3.28 3.00 3.44
N MET A 60 2.38 3.36 4.35
CA MET A 60 2.24 4.71 4.89
C MET A 60 3.52 5.14 5.62
N ILE A 61 4.10 4.29 6.46
CA ILE A 61 5.36 4.59 7.15
C ILE A 61 6.46 4.88 6.13
N TYR A 62 6.63 4.04 5.10
CA TYR A 62 7.62 4.26 4.05
C TYR A 62 7.40 5.60 3.33
N ASN A 63 6.18 5.87 2.84
CA ASN A 63 5.88 7.07 2.07
C ASN A 63 6.03 8.35 2.91
N VAL A 64 5.42 8.38 4.10
CA VAL A 64 5.46 9.56 4.99
C VAL A 64 6.90 9.87 5.38
N VAL A 65 7.67 8.87 5.81
CA VAL A 65 9.04 9.09 6.29
C VAL A 65 9.96 9.50 5.15
N LEU A 66 9.90 8.86 3.98
CA LEU A 66 10.73 9.24 2.83
C LEU A 66 10.35 10.62 2.25
N PHE A 67 9.07 10.98 2.31
CA PHE A 67 8.58 12.26 1.80
C PHE A 67 8.91 13.45 2.72
N PHE A 68 8.79 13.29 4.04
CA PHE A 68 8.98 14.41 4.99
C PHE A 68 10.37 14.47 5.64
N SER A 69 11.08 13.35 5.81
CA SER A 69 12.35 13.33 6.54
C SER A 69 13.53 13.70 5.64
N SER A 70 14.10 14.89 5.88
CA SER A 70 15.31 15.35 5.21
C SER A 70 16.51 14.42 5.44
N THR A 71 16.63 13.82 6.64
CA THR A 71 17.70 12.85 6.94
C THR A 71 17.61 11.61 6.06
N VAL A 72 16.39 11.09 5.85
CA VAL A 72 16.17 9.89 5.03
C VAL A 72 16.38 10.20 3.55
N GLN A 73 15.94 11.38 3.09
CA GLN A 73 16.21 11.86 1.73
C GLN A 73 17.71 12.02 1.47
N GLN A 74 18.47 12.56 2.43
CA GLN A 74 19.92 12.64 2.33
C GLN A 74 20.57 11.26 2.19
N GLN A 75 20.15 10.29 3.00
CA GLN A 75 20.62 8.90 2.87
C GLN A 75 20.25 8.28 1.52
N TYR A 76 19.08 8.61 0.99
CA TYR A 76 18.67 8.18 -0.35
C TYR A 76 19.61 8.74 -1.42
N PHE A 77 19.88 10.04 -1.40
CA PHE A 77 20.79 10.67 -2.35
C PHE A 77 22.25 10.20 -2.19
N GLN A 78 22.67 9.84 -0.98
CA GLN A 78 23.99 9.22 -0.75
C GLN A 78 24.09 7.84 -1.41
N LYS A 79 22.99 7.06 -1.40
CA LYS A 79 22.95 5.71 -1.97
C LYS A 79 22.77 5.69 -3.49
N TYR A 80 21.89 6.53 -4.01
CA TYR A 80 21.46 6.49 -5.43
C TYR A 80 21.99 7.66 -6.27
N GLY A 81 22.63 8.65 -5.64
CA GLY A 81 23.13 9.86 -6.29
C GLY A 81 22.17 11.06 -6.15
N ARG A 82 22.72 12.27 -6.15
CA ARG A 82 21.96 13.53 -6.05
C ARG A 82 21.20 13.90 -7.32
N ASP A 83 21.53 13.23 -8.43
CA ASP A 83 20.88 13.41 -9.73
C ASP A 83 19.57 12.60 -9.85
N GLN A 84 19.21 11.84 -8.81
CA GLN A 84 17.97 11.06 -8.80
C GLN A 84 16.86 11.84 -8.10
N MET A 85 15.62 11.63 -8.53
CA MET A 85 14.45 12.14 -7.79
C MET A 85 14.07 11.17 -6.66
N ILE A 86 13.46 11.73 -5.60
CA ILE A 86 12.82 10.91 -4.56
C ILE A 86 11.63 10.19 -5.19
N PRO A 87 11.52 8.85 -5.04
CA PRO A 87 10.54 8.05 -5.78
C PRO A 87 9.18 7.99 -5.06
N VAL A 88 8.85 9.00 -4.25
CA VAL A 88 7.60 9.14 -3.50
C VAL A 88 7.03 10.53 -3.76
N ALA A 89 5.81 10.57 -4.26
CA ALA A 89 5.07 11.80 -4.52
C ALA A 89 3.98 12.04 -3.47
N ALA A 90 3.44 13.27 -3.42
CA ALA A 90 2.44 13.66 -2.42
C ALA A 90 1.15 12.81 -2.50
N ASN A 91 0.76 12.39 -3.70
CA ASN A 91 -0.39 11.51 -3.93
C ASN A 91 -0.17 10.11 -3.31
N ASP A 92 1.07 9.59 -3.29
CA ASP A 92 1.39 8.30 -2.65
C ASP A 92 1.19 8.37 -1.13
N VAL A 93 1.59 9.49 -0.51
CA VAL A 93 1.39 9.78 0.91
C VAL A 93 -0.11 9.86 1.21
N ALA A 94 -0.84 10.72 0.48
CA ALA A 94 -2.27 10.91 0.68
C ALA A 94 -3.04 9.59 0.51
N PHE A 95 -2.72 8.80 -0.51
CA PHE A 95 -3.32 7.48 -0.75
C PHE A 95 -3.11 6.55 0.45
N SER A 96 -1.86 6.40 0.89
CA SER A 96 -1.51 5.45 1.95
C SER A 96 -2.19 5.79 3.28
N MET A 97 -2.26 7.08 3.64
CA MET A 97 -2.99 7.56 4.82
C MET A 97 -4.50 7.28 4.70
N HIS A 98 -5.09 7.57 3.54
CA HIS A 98 -6.50 7.32 3.29
C HIS A 98 -6.85 5.83 3.39
N ALA A 99 -6.01 4.96 2.82
CA ALA A 99 -6.20 3.52 2.86
C ALA A 99 -6.12 2.96 4.29
N VAL A 100 -5.19 3.45 5.13
CA VAL A 100 -5.14 3.08 6.56
C VAL A 100 -6.43 3.50 7.26
N LEU A 101 -6.89 4.74 7.06
CA LEU A 101 -8.13 5.24 7.65
C LEU A 101 -9.34 4.37 7.30
N LEU A 102 -9.56 4.07 6.02
CA LEU A 102 -10.71 3.26 5.59
C LEU A 102 -10.61 1.79 6.01
N THR A 103 -9.39 1.26 6.14
CA THR A 103 -9.19 -0.08 6.72
C THR A 103 -9.52 -0.10 8.21
N ILE A 104 -9.16 0.94 8.98
CA ILE A 104 -9.55 1.10 10.39
C ILE A 104 -11.07 1.20 10.51
N ILE A 105 -11.73 1.97 9.65
CA ILE A 105 -13.20 2.05 9.61
C ILE A 105 -13.81 0.66 9.35
N THR A 106 -13.23 -0.11 8.43
CA THR A 106 -13.71 -1.47 8.11
C THR A 106 -13.50 -2.42 9.30
N LEU A 107 -12.39 -2.32 10.04
CA LEU A 107 -12.18 -3.08 11.28
C LEU A 107 -13.17 -2.68 12.38
N PHE A 108 -13.46 -1.38 12.50
CA PHE A 108 -14.50 -0.91 13.40
C PHE A 108 -15.86 -1.50 13.03
N GLN A 109 -16.22 -1.53 11.74
CA GLN A 109 -17.43 -2.19 11.26
C GLN A 109 -17.46 -3.69 11.60
N ILE A 110 -16.33 -4.40 11.51
CA ILE A 110 -16.22 -5.80 11.92
C ILE A 110 -16.48 -5.99 13.42
N ALA A 111 -16.10 -5.01 14.24
CA ALA A 111 -16.32 -5.06 15.69
C ALA A 111 -17.80 -4.84 16.09
N ILE A 112 -18.54 -4.00 15.34
CA ILE A 112 -19.92 -3.60 15.70
C ILE A 112 -21.02 -4.36 14.97
N TYR A 113 -20.78 -4.84 13.75
CA TYR A 113 -21.81 -5.45 12.90
C TYR A 113 -21.85 -6.97 13.02
N GLU A 114 -22.91 -7.57 12.49
CA GLU A 114 -23.08 -9.02 12.52
C GLU A 114 -21.96 -9.73 11.74
N ARG A 115 -21.22 -10.57 12.46
CA ARG A 115 -20.05 -11.33 11.95
C ARG A 115 -20.34 -12.79 11.62
N GLY A 116 -21.47 -13.32 12.07
CA GLY A 116 -21.78 -14.75 12.04
C GLY A 116 -20.73 -15.56 12.81
N VAL A 117 -20.29 -16.68 12.24
CA VAL A 117 -19.27 -17.57 12.82
C VAL A 117 -17.82 -17.20 12.46
N GLN A 118 -17.62 -16.14 11.67
CA GLN A 118 -16.30 -15.73 11.19
C GLN A 118 -15.45 -15.18 12.33
N LYS A 119 -14.16 -15.55 12.33
CA LYS A 119 -13.14 -15.07 13.27
C LYS A 119 -11.83 -14.88 12.52
N VAL A 120 -10.96 -14.06 13.06
CA VAL A 120 -9.57 -13.95 12.59
C VAL A 120 -8.86 -15.29 12.85
N SER A 121 -8.18 -15.81 11.85
CA SER A 121 -7.38 -17.02 11.95
C SER A 121 -6.15 -16.81 12.83
N LYS A 122 -5.80 -17.85 13.60
CA LYS A 122 -4.55 -17.86 14.39
C LYS A 122 -3.32 -17.70 13.51
N ILE A 123 -3.38 -18.18 12.26
CA ILE A 123 -2.29 -18.04 11.29
C ILE A 123 -2.07 -16.56 10.95
N SER A 124 -3.14 -15.83 10.63
CA SER A 124 -3.05 -14.40 10.31
C SER A 124 -2.56 -13.58 11.49
N MET A 125 -3.04 -13.89 12.70
CA MET A 125 -2.54 -13.26 13.92
C MET A 125 -1.04 -13.52 14.11
N ALA A 126 -0.59 -14.77 13.91
CA ALA A 126 0.84 -15.11 14.01
C ALA A 126 1.67 -14.36 12.96
N ILE A 127 1.23 -14.31 11.69
CA ILE A 127 1.92 -13.56 10.62
C ILE A 127 2.08 -12.09 11.01
N VAL A 128 1.00 -11.45 11.45
CA VAL A 128 1.00 -10.03 11.82
C VAL A 128 1.89 -9.79 13.05
N SER A 129 1.80 -10.64 14.07
CA SER A 129 2.66 -10.55 15.25
C SER A 129 4.13 -10.68 14.89
N VAL A 130 4.52 -11.67 14.08
CA VAL A 130 5.91 -11.86 13.64
C VAL A 130 6.40 -10.65 12.87
N VAL A 131 5.59 -10.10 11.96
CA VAL A 131 5.98 -8.96 11.13
C VAL A 131 6.21 -7.70 11.97
N TRP A 132 5.30 -7.39 12.91
CA TRP A 132 5.46 -6.22 13.77
C TRP A 132 6.57 -6.38 14.80
N LEU A 133 6.82 -7.60 15.29
CA LEU A 133 7.98 -7.90 16.13
C LEU A 133 9.29 -7.72 15.34
N ALA A 134 9.36 -8.22 14.09
CA ALA A 134 10.51 -8.01 13.23
C ALA A 134 10.73 -6.52 12.94
N ALA A 135 9.67 -5.75 12.67
CA ALA A 135 9.75 -4.30 12.49
C ALA A 135 10.28 -3.59 13.76
N ALA A 136 9.86 -4.02 14.95
CA ALA A 136 10.38 -3.48 16.20
C ALA A 136 11.87 -3.79 16.39
N VAL A 137 12.31 -5.03 16.10
CA VAL A 137 13.73 -5.40 16.14
C VAL A 137 14.54 -4.57 15.13
N CYS A 138 14.07 -4.45 13.89
CA CYS A 138 14.71 -3.61 12.87
C CYS A 138 14.82 -2.15 13.29
N PHE A 139 13.81 -1.61 13.98
CA PHE A 139 13.86 -0.25 14.53
C PHE A 139 15.00 -0.09 15.54
N PHE A 140 15.13 -1.02 16.50
CA PHE A 140 16.22 -0.96 17.49
C PHE A 140 17.61 -1.19 16.88
N VAL A 141 17.72 -1.97 15.80
CA VAL A 141 18.97 -2.15 15.04
C VAL A 141 19.35 -0.89 14.26
N ALA A 142 18.36 -0.18 13.70
CA ALA A 142 18.59 1.04 12.93
C ALA A 142 18.95 2.24 13.82
N LEU A 143 18.50 2.25 15.08
CA LEU A 143 18.67 3.34 16.03
C LEU A 143 20.15 3.75 16.25
N PRO A 144 21.09 2.85 16.62
CA PRO A 144 22.48 3.23 16.88
C PRO A 144 23.25 3.61 15.60
N ASN A 145 22.90 3.00 14.46
CA ASN A 145 23.60 3.22 13.19
C ASN A 145 22.99 4.36 12.37
N HIS A 146 21.91 4.98 12.85
CA HIS A 146 21.10 5.95 12.13
C HIS A 146 20.70 5.49 10.71
N SER A 147 20.51 4.18 10.49
CA SER A 147 20.26 3.61 9.16
C SER A 147 18.77 3.67 8.77
N TRP A 148 18.20 4.87 8.78
CA TRP A 148 16.77 5.12 8.58
C TRP A 148 16.26 4.70 7.21
N LEU A 149 17.03 4.93 6.13
CA LEU A 149 16.67 4.48 4.78
C LEU A 149 16.56 2.95 4.71
N TRP A 150 17.42 2.22 5.41
CA TRP A 150 17.34 0.76 5.47
C TRP A 150 16.06 0.31 6.19
N LEU A 151 15.73 0.95 7.32
CA LEU A 151 14.52 0.66 8.07
C LEU A 151 13.25 0.90 7.25
N ILE A 152 13.13 2.03 6.55
CA ILE A 152 11.94 2.29 5.74
C ILE A 152 11.84 1.35 4.54
N ASN A 153 12.96 0.92 3.96
CA ASN A 153 12.96 -0.09 2.91
C ASN A 153 12.50 -1.46 3.43
N PHE A 154 12.73 -1.77 4.71
CA PHE A 154 12.15 -2.95 5.34
C PHE A 154 10.61 -2.84 5.44
N PHE A 155 10.06 -1.68 5.80
CA PHE A 155 8.60 -1.45 5.73
C PHE A 155 8.05 -1.54 4.30
N ASN A 156 8.81 -1.06 3.31
CA ASN A 156 8.47 -1.23 1.89
C ASN A 156 8.48 -2.72 1.49
N ALA A 157 9.39 -3.54 2.01
CA ALA A 157 9.37 -4.99 1.77
C ALA A 157 8.15 -5.66 2.43
N ILE A 158 7.78 -5.27 3.66
CA ILE A 158 6.59 -5.80 4.34
C ILE A 158 5.34 -5.56 3.49
N GLN A 159 5.12 -4.34 2.98
CA GLN A 159 3.90 -4.04 2.23
C GLN A 159 3.79 -4.88 0.93
N VAL A 160 4.91 -5.18 0.28
CA VAL A 160 4.96 -6.05 -0.91
C VAL A 160 4.54 -7.47 -0.55
N ILE A 161 5.18 -8.05 0.48
CA ILE A 161 4.88 -9.42 0.93
C ILE A 161 3.41 -9.51 1.33
N MET A 162 2.89 -8.52 2.05
CA MET A 162 1.48 -8.48 2.45
C MET A 162 0.53 -8.38 1.26
N THR A 163 0.90 -7.64 0.21
CA THR A 163 0.08 -7.52 -1.01
C THR A 163 -0.08 -8.86 -1.70
N LEU A 164 0.96 -9.70 -1.73
CA LEU A 164 0.92 -11.03 -2.33
C LEU A 164 0.02 -12.00 -1.55
N ILE A 165 0.03 -11.93 -0.22
CA ILE A 165 -0.69 -12.91 0.62
C ILE A 165 -2.10 -12.48 1.01
N LYS A 166 -2.41 -11.17 1.05
CA LYS A 166 -3.67 -10.66 1.63
C LYS A 166 -4.91 -11.22 0.97
N TYR A 167 -4.89 -11.45 -0.35
CA TYR A 167 -6.07 -11.90 -1.10
C TYR A 167 -6.35 -13.40 -0.95
N ILE A 168 -5.36 -14.21 -0.51
CA ILE A 168 -5.48 -15.66 -0.39
C ILE A 168 -6.64 -16.09 0.53
N PRO A 169 -6.78 -15.56 1.77
CA PRO A 169 -7.88 -15.95 2.65
C PRO A 169 -9.25 -15.63 2.07
N GLN A 170 -9.40 -14.48 1.40
CA GLN A 170 -10.67 -14.10 0.78
C GLN A 170 -11.00 -15.00 -0.41
N ALA A 171 -10.02 -15.31 -1.27
CA ALA A 171 -10.20 -16.21 -2.40
C ALA A 171 -10.62 -17.62 -1.95
N ILE A 172 -9.96 -18.17 -0.92
CA ILE A 172 -10.32 -19.46 -0.32
C ILE A 172 -11.74 -19.43 0.25
N MET A 173 -12.10 -18.36 0.98
CA MET A 173 -13.44 -18.22 1.55
C MET A 173 -14.52 -18.16 0.46
N ASN A 174 -14.29 -17.39 -0.61
CA ASN A 174 -15.20 -17.30 -1.75
C ASN A 174 -15.34 -18.67 -2.44
N PHE A 175 -14.22 -19.39 -2.64
CA PHE A 175 -14.23 -20.72 -3.24
C PHE A 175 -14.99 -21.75 -2.41
N ARG A 176 -14.89 -21.69 -1.08
CA ARG A 176 -15.62 -22.58 -0.17
C ARG A 176 -17.11 -22.26 -0.12
N ARG A 177 -17.47 -20.97 -0.10
CA ARG A 177 -18.86 -20.51 -0.06
C ARG A 177 -19.58 -20.61 -1.42
N LYS A 178 -18.83 -20.74 -2.52
CA LYS A 178 -19.35 -20.64 -3.89
C LYS A 178 -20.15 -19.36 -4.15
N SER A 179 -19.83 -18.29 -3.42
CA SER A 179 -20.48 -16.99 -3.51
C SER A 179 -19.48 -15.88 -3.12
N THR A 180 -19.57 -14.76 -3.83
CA THR A 180 -18.86 -13.51 -3.51
C THR A 180 -19.75 -12.52 -2.75
N ASP A 181 -20.93 -12.95 -2.28
CA ASP A 181 -21.86 -12.08 -1.58
C ASP A 181 -21.22 -11.55 -0.29
N GLY A 182 -21.24 -10.22 -0.20
CA GLY A 182 -20.65 -9.44 0.88
C GLY A 182 -19.19 -9.03 0.67
N PHE A 183 -18.61 -9.33 -0.48
CA PHE A 183 -17.30 -8.83 -0.91
C PHE A 183 -17.46 -7.95 -2.15
N SER A 184 -16.96 -6.71 -2.10
CA SER A 184 -17.07 -5.79 -3.23
C SER A 184 -16.09 -6.14 -4.35
N ILE A 185 -16.59 -6.66 -5.47
CA ILE A 185 -15.80 -6.90 -6.69
C ILE A 185 -15.34 -5.58 -7.32
N GLY A 186 -16.17 -4.53 -7.22
CA GLY A 186 -15.83 -3.19 -7.74
C GLY A 186 -14.58 -2.60 -7.09
N ASN A 187 -14.33 -2.90 -5.80
CA ASN A 187 -13.07 -2.57 -5.15
C ASN A 187 -11.87 -3.18 -5.89
N ILE A 188 -11.95 -4.45 -6.27
CA ILE A 188 -10.85 -5.17 -6.95
C ILE A 188 -10.58 -4.61 -8.34
N LEU A 189 -11.63 -4.28 -9.10
CA LEU A 189 -11.46 -3.70 -10.44
C LEU A 189 -10.81 -2.31 -10.37
N LEU A 190 -11.19 -1.49 -9.39
CA LEU A 190 -10.58 -0.19 -9.16
C LEU A 190 -9.15 -0.30 -8.62
N ASP A 191 -8.85 -1.33 -7.81
CA ASP A 191 -7.48 -1.64 -7.36
C ASP A 191 -6.56 -1.95 -8.54
N PHE A 192 -7.05 -2.76 -9.48
CA PHE A 192 -6.34 -3.08 -10.72
C PHE A 192 -6.10 -1.83 -11.59
N LEU A 193 -7.13 -0.99 -11.78
CA LEU A 193 -6.98 0.27 -12.53
C LEU A 193 -5.94 1.21 -11.90
N GLY A 194 -5.95 1.34 -10.57
CA GLY A 194 -4.97 2.11 -9.82
C GLY A 194 -3.55 1.56 -9.99
N GLY A 195 -3.41 0.23 -10.01
CA GLY A 195 -2.14 -0.46 -10.28
C GLY A 195 -1.58 -0.17 -11.66
N CYS A 196 -2.40 -0.30 -12.71
CA CYS A 196 -2.00 -0.01 -14.09
C CYS A 196 -1.58 1.45 -14.28
N THR A 197 -2.38 2.39 -13.75
CA THR A 197 -2.08 3.84 -13.88
C THR A 197 -0.82 4.24 -13.10
N ASN A 198 -0.59 3.65 -11.94
CA ASN A 198 0.64 3.82 -11.17
C ASN A 198 1.88 3.28 -11.91
N TYR A 199 1.76 2.13 -12.58
CA TYR A 199 2.85 1.59 -13.39
C TYR A 199 3.21 2.53 -14.55
N SER A 200 2.19 3.04 -15.24
CA SER A 200 2.37 4.02 -16.32
C SER A 200 3.03 5.31 -15.82
N GLN A 201 2.67 5.78 -14.61
CA GLN A 201 3.33 6.92 -13.98
C GLN A 201 4.85 6.67 -13.83
N MET A 202 5.25 5.46 -13.40
CA MET A 202 6.66 5.11 -13.26
C MET A 202 7.42 5.04 -14.60
N ILE A 203 6.76 4.57 -15.65
CA ILE A 203 7.30 4.57 -17.02
C ILE A 203 7.60 5.99 -17.47
N VAL A 204 6.64 6.92 -17.30
CA VAL A 204 6.78 8.33 -17.72
C VAL A 204 7.99 8.99 -17.06
N GLN A 205 8.18 8.78 -15.75
CA GLN A 205 9.35 9.32 -15.05
C GLN A 205 10.66 8.71 -15.56
N SER A 206 10.66 7.41 -15.87
CA SER A 206 11.87 6.72 -16.34
C SER A 206 12.28 7.16 -17.75
N ILE A 207 11.28 7.48 -18.60
CA ILE A 207 11.49 8.09 -19.92
C ILE A 207 12.09 9.49 -19.76
N ASP A 208 11.52 10.33 -18.89
CA ASP A 208 12.01 11.70 -18.69
C ASP A 208 13.46 11.72 -18.19
N GLN A 209 13.80 10.83 -17.26
CA GLN A 209 15.12 10.80 -16.62
C GLN A 209 16.17 9.96 -17.35
N ASN A 210 15.78 9.23 -18.41
CA ASN A 210 16.61 8.17 -19.01
C ASN A 210 17.23 7.24 -17.95
N SER A 211 16.46 6.93 -16.90
CA SER A 211 16.92 6.21 -15.70
C SER A 211 15.86 5.24 -15.21
N TRP A 212 16.29 4.02 -14.86
CA TRP A 212 15.42 2.99 -14.28
C TRP A 212 15.43 3.00 -12.74
N VAL A 213 16.14 3.96 -12.11
CA VAL A 213 16.27 4.07 -10.65
C VAL A 213 14.91 4.13 -9.97
N ASN A 214 13.91 4.75 -10.59
CA ASN A 214 12.55 4.79 -10.05
C ASN A 214 11.95 3.39 -9.80
N PHE A 215 12.22 2.41 -10.68
CA PHE A 215 11.68 1.06 -10.58
C PHE A 215 12.30 0.24 -9.44
N TYR A 216 13.61 0.28 -9.27
CA TYR A 216 14.27 -0.50 -8.21
C TYR A 216 14.47 0.30 -6.92
N GLY A 217 14.50 1.63 -6.99
CA GLY A 217 14.56 2.54 -5.85
C GLY A 217 13.27 2.56 -5.04
N ASN A 218 12.13 2.24 -5.67
CA ASN A 218 10.86 1.97 -5.00
C ASN A 218 10.23 0.68 -5.54
N ILE A 219 10.92 -0.43 -5.31
CA ILE A 219 10.47 -1.76 -5.76
C ILE A 219 9.05 -2.08 -5.27
N GLY A 220 8.64 -1.55 -4.11
CA GLY A 220 7.30 -1.74 -3.60
C GLY A 220 6.22 -1.06 -4.42
N LYS A 221 6.48 0.12 -4.99
CA LYS A 221 5.56 0.78 -5.92
C LYS A 221 5.43 0.00 -7.22
N THR A 222 6.54 -0.53 -7.74
CA THR A 222 6.55 -1.40 -8.93
C THR A 222 5.79 -2.69 -8.70
N LEU A 223 6.09 -3.42 -7.62
CA LEU A 223 5.45 -4.71 -7.34
C LEU A 223 3.98 -4.55 -6.97
N LEU A 224 3.59 -3.46 -6.31
CA LEU A 224 2.19 -3.15 -6.04
C LEU A 224 1.37 -3.01 -7.33
N SER A 225 1.96 -2.49 -8.41
CA SER A 225 1.31 -2.37 -9.70
C SER A 225 1.18 -3.68 -10.48
N LEU A 226 1.87 -4.74 -10.06
CA LEU A 226 1.90 -6.04 -10.74
C LEU A 226 1.05 -7.12 -10.07
N VAL A 227 0.42 -6.81 -8.93
CA VAL A 227 -0.40 -7.72 -8.11
C VAL A 227 -1.83 -7.23 -8.09
#